data_AF-A0A1S2T745-F1
#
_entry.id   AF-A0A1S2T745-F1
#
_cell.length_a   1.000
_cell.length_b   1.000
_cell.length_c   1.000
_cell.angle_alpha   90.00
_cell.angle_beta   90.00
_cell.angle_gamma   90.00
#
_symmetry.space_group_name_H-M   'P 1'
#
loop_
_entity.id
_entity.type
_entity.pdbx_description
1 polymer ?
#
loop_
_entity_poly.entity_id
_entity_poly.type
_entity_poly.pdbx_seq_one_letter_code
_entity_poly.pdbx_strand_id
1 'polypeptide(L)' 'MAVGQNQKNRKNDSMLTKTGKTRLGPLNSAQLTSLMEKSTKPKEKGKILRALSKLQLVAA' A
#
# COMPACT_ATOMS: atom_id res chain seq x y z
N MET A 1 -16.37 -8.94 5.66
CA MET A 1 -16.18 -7.99 6.79
C MET A 1 -17.47 -7.21 6.95
N ALA A 2 -18.06 -7.20 8.14
CA ALA A 2 -19.40 -6.65 8.40
C ALA A 2 -19.47 -5.11 8.26
N VAL A 3 -20.56 -4.62 7.67
CA VAL A 3 -20.85 -3.20 7.44
C VAL A 3 -21.37 -2.60 8.75
N GLY A 4 -20.63 -1.64 9.34
CA GLY A 4 -21.10 -0.87 10.52
C GLY A 4 -20.05 -0.56 11.60
N GLN A 5 -18.88 -1.21 11.60
CA GLN A 5 -17.88 -1.04 12.67
C GLN A 5 -16.82 0.07 12.41
N ASN A 6 -17.16 1.15 11.69
CA ASN A 6 -16.15 2.10 11.19
C ASN A 6 -16.42 3.57 11.50
N GLN A 7 -17.06 3.88 12.63
CA GLN A 7 -17.39 5.28 12.98
C GLN A 7 -16.77 5.82 14.27
N LYS A 8 -16.39 5.01 15.28
CA LYS A 8 -16.03 5.55 16.60
C LYS A 8 -14.54 5.55 16.99
N ASN A 9 -13.66 4.86 16.25
CA ASN A 9 -12.23 4.76 16.60
C ASN A 9 -11.32 5.35 15.51
N ARG A 10 -11.62 6.55 15.01
CA ARG A 10 -10.63 7.30 14.23
C ARG A 10 -9.50 7.65 15.18
N LYS A 11 -8.38 6.92 15.10
CA LYS A 11 -7.16 7.27 15.84
C LYS A 11 -6.81 8.70 15.41
N ASN A 12 -6.72 9.63 16.37
CA ASN A 12 -6.40 11.04 16.15
C ASN A 12 -4.99 11.28 15.60
N ASP A 13 -4.21 10.21 15.44
CA ASP A 13 -2.92 10.25 14.77
C ASP A 13 -3.12 10.23 13.25
N SER A 14 -2.80 11.36 12.61
CA SER A 14 -2.85 11.51 11.16
C SER A 14 -1.98 10.48 10.44
N MET A 15 -0.89 10.03 11.06
CA MET A 15 0.04 9.03 10.53
C MET A 15 -0.47 7.59 10.67
N LEU A 16 -1.68 7.36 11.18
CA LEU A 16 -2.30 6.03 11.25
C LEU A 16 -3.47 5.89 10.28
N THR A 17 -3.51 4.73 9.62
CA THR A 17 -4.65 4.30 8.81
C THR A 17 -5.80 3.85 9.72
N LYS A 18 -6.99 3.65 9.15
CA LYS A 18 -8.17 3.16 9.89
C LYS A 18 -7.95 1.81 10.58
N THR A 19 -6.98 1.02 10.12
CA THR A 19 -6.61 -0.27 10.72
C THR A 19 -5.50 -0.16 11.76
N GLY A 20 -5.05 1.06 12.10
CA GLY A 20 -3.98 1.30 13.06
C GLY A 20 -2.57 1.02 12.53
N LYS A 21 -2.43 0.67 11.25
CA LYS A 21 -1.12 0.59 10.58
C LYS A 21 -0.64 1.99 10.23
N THR A 22 0.66 2.21 10.26
CA THR A 22 1.27 3.45 9.79
C THR A 22 0.84 3.76 8.35
N ARG A 23 0.50 5.02 8.09
CA ARG A 23 0.31 5.55 6.75
C ARG A 23 1.68 5.57 6.09
N LEU A 24 1.98 4.50 5.37
CA LEU A 24 3.13 4.48 4.50
C LEU A 24 2.93 5.52 3.39
N GLY A 25 3.97 6.30 3.12
CA GLY A 25 4.05 7.16 1.94
C GLY A 25 4.16 6.32 0.66
N PRO A 26 4.77 6.84 -0.42
CA PRO A 26 5.08 6.00 -1.57
C PRO A 26 5.92 4.79 -1.13
N LEU A 27 5.50 3.59 -1.51
CA LEU A 27 6.22 2.36 -1.19
C LEU A 27 7.59 2.37 -1.86
N ASN A 28 8.61 1.91 -1.14
CA ASN A 28 9.95 1.76 -1.70
C ASN A 28 10.04 0.50 -2.59
N SER A 29 11.12 0.37 -3.35
CA SER A 29 11.34 -0.75 -4.27
C SER A 29 11.30 -2.10 -3.56
N ALA A 30 11.94 -2.23 -2.40
CA ALA A 30 11.97 -3.48 -1.62
C ALA A 30 10.56 -3.93 -1.18
N GLN A 31 9.72 -3.00 -0.73
CA GLN A 31 8.33 -3.25 -0.35
C GLN A 31 7.49 -3.68 -1.56
N LEU A 32 7.67 -3.03 -2.72
CA LEU A 32 6.98 -3.38 -3.95
C LEU A 32 7.37 -4.77 -4.46
N THR A 33 8.66 -5.13 -4.40
CA THR A 33 9.13 -6.48 -4.76
C THR A 33 8.51 -7.54 -3.85
N SER A 34 8.50 -7.31 -2.52
CA SER A 34 7.85 -8.24 -1.59
C SER A 34 6.34 -8.40 -1.84
N LEU A 35 5.65 -7.34 -2.27
CA LEU A 35 4.23 -7.40 -2.66
C LEU A 35 4.02 -8.15 -3.98
N MET A 36 4.95 -8.04 -4.92
CA MET A 36 4.90 -8.73 -6.21
C MET A 36 4.95 -10.25 -6.03
N GLU A 37 5.82 -10.72 -5.14
CA GLU A 37 5.96 -12.14 -4.79
C GLU A 37 4.73 -12.69 -4.07
N LYS A 38 4.11 -11.90 -3.19
CA LYS A 38 2.95 -12.31 -2.39
C LYS A 38 1.62 -12.22 -3.14
N SER A 39 1.50 -11.33 -4.12
CA SER A 39 0.24 -11.13 -4.83
C SER A 39 -0.02 -12.28 -5.80
N THR A 40 -1.22 -12.84 -5.77
CA THR A 40 -1.68 -13.86 -6.72
C THR A 40 -2.60 -13.27 -7.79
N LYS A 41 -3.00 -11.99 -7.66
CA LYS A 41 -3.97 -11.36 -8.56
C LYS A 41 -3.26 -10.62 -9.70
N PRO A 42 -3.57 -10.91 -10.98
CA PRO A 42 -2.92 -10.25 -12.12
C PRO A 42 -3.03 -8.72 -12.12
N LYS A 43 -4.19 -8.18 -11.71
CA LYS A 43 -4.41 -6.72 -11.63
C LYS A 43 -3.56 -6.04 -10.56
N GLU A 44 -3.30 -6.72 -9.46
CA GLU A 44 -2.43 -6.20 -8.39
C GLU A 44 -0.97 -6.22 -8.86
N LYS A 45 -0.51 -7.34 -9.46
CA LYS A 45 0.82 -7.43 -10.09
C LYS A 45 1.06 -6.34 -11.12
N GLY A 46 0.10 -6.08 -12.01
CA GLY A 46 0.21 -5.00 -13.01
C GLY A 46 0.37 -3.61 -12.40
N LYS A 47 -0.34 -3.32 -11.29
CA LYS A 47 -0.18 -2.04 -10.56
C LYS A 47 1.19 -1.94 -9.88
N ILE A 48 1.69 -3.03 -9.32
CA ILE A 48 2.99 -3.09 -8.64
C ILE A 48 4.12 -2.89 -9.65
N LEU A 49 4.07 -3.57 -10.80
CA LEU A 49 5.02 -3.39 -11.90
C LEU A 49 5.07 -1.93 -12.38
N ARG A 50 3.91 -1.31 -12.60
CA ARG A 50 3.85 0.10 -13.01
C ARG A 50 4.51 1.03 -11.97
N ALA A 51 4.32 0.75 -10.69
CA ALA A 51 4.96 1.52 -9.62
C ALA A 51 6.49 1.34 -9.62
N LEU A 52 6.98 0.11 -9.80
CA LEU A 52 8.41 -0.19 -9.94
C LEU A 52 9.03 0.55 -11.14
N SER A 53 8.39 0.50 -12.31
CA SER A 53 8.86 1.22 -13.50
C SER A 53 8.90 2.73 -13.27
N LYS A 54 7.91 3.30 -12.59
CA LYS A 54 7.90 4.74 -12.26
C LYS A 54 9.04 5.13 -11.33
N LEU A 55 9.38 4.30 -10.34
CA LEU A 55 10.52 4.55 -9.46
C LEU A 55 11.85 4.47 -10.20
N GLN A 56 12.00 3.54 -11.15
CA GLN A 56 13.22 3.45 -11.97
C GLN A 56 13.38 4.66 -12.91
N LEU A 57 12.29 5.19 -13.48
CA LEU A 57 12.34 6.38 -14.33
C LEU A 57 12.66 7.68 -13.57
N VAL A 58 12.40 7.74 -12.27
CA VAL A 58 12.72 8.91 -11.42
C VAL A 58 14.13 8.84 -10.83
N ALA A 59 14.74 7.66 -10.85
CA ALA A 59 16.10 7.44 -10.36
C ALA A 59 17.19 7.60 -11.44
N ALA A 60 16.83 8.02 -12.65
CA ALA A 60 17.71 8.32 -13.77
C ALA A 60 17.74 9.84 -14.03
#